data_AF-A0A960IJ79-F1
#
_entry.id   AF-A0A960IJ79-F1
#
_cell.length_a   1.000
_cell.length_b   1.000
_cell.length_c   1.000
_cell.angle_alpha   90.00
_cell.angle_beta   90.00
_cell.angle_gamma   90.00
#
_symmetry.space_group_name_H-M   'P 1'
#
loop_
_entity.id
_entity.type
_entity.pdbx_description
1 polymer ?
#
loop_
_entity_poly.entity_id
_entity_poly.type
_entity_poly.pdbx_seq_one_letter_code
_entity_poly.pdbx_strand_id
1 'polypeptide(L)'
;MRARSTAVDVRSRAGGPYHRRIADPTPDPLPPDAAAPLPSPLARAVAAFLIVVAGLCGGLIGYAVTDLQCDGDCGLLIGIGTLLGAVIAAGGVAVVAVLALRAMAEWDSVQERRGPGAT
;
A
#
# COMPACT_ATOMS: atom_id res chain seq x y z
N MET A 1 21.59 -68.94 30.83
CA MET A 1 21.68 -68.31 29.50
C MET A 1 20.34 -67.67 29.18
N ARG A 2 20.27 -66.34 29.07
CA ARG A 2 19.02 -65.59 28.82
C ARG A 2 19.31 -64.52 27.77
N ALA A 3 18.78 -64.71 26.57
CA ALA A 3 18.93 -63.79 25.45
C ALA A 3 18.25 -62.45 25.77
N ARG A 4 18.97 -61.33 25.65
CA ARG A 4 18.39 -59.98 25.67
C ARG A 4 17.91 -59.65 24.27
N SER A 5 16.61 -59.49 24.13
CA SER A 5 15.97 -58.93 22.93
C SER A 5 16.28 -57.44 22.81
N THR A 6 16.80 -57.04 21.64
CA THR A 6 16.91 -55.65 21.21
C THR A 6 15.57 -55.19 20.65
N ALA A 7 14.73 -54.59 21.49
CA ALA A 7 13.63 -53.77 21.01
C ALA A 7 14.16 -52.34 20.82
N VAL A 8 14.36 -51.96 19.56
CA VAL A 8 14.55 -50.56 19.18
C VAL A 8 13.24 -49.85 19.48
N ASP A 9 13.21 -49.14 20.61
CA ASP A 9 12.11 -48.27 21.01
C ASP A 9 12.11 -47.07 20.06
N VAL A 10 11.24 -47.12 19.04
CA VAL A 10 10.95 -46.00 18.13
C VAL A 10 10.13 -44.97 18.92
N ARG A 11 10.75 -44.34 19.91
CA ARG A 11 10.22 -43.12 20.50
C ARG A 11 10.31 -42.03 19.46
N SER A 12 9.14 -41.75 18.88
CA SER A 12 8.80 -40.53 18.16
C SER A 12 9.59 -39.34 18.71
N ARG A 13 10.59 -38.91 17.95
CA ARG A 13 11.27 -37.64 18.16
C ARG A 13 10.29 -36.52 17.83
N ALA A 14 9.95 -35.75 18.86
CA ALA A 14 9.77 -34.31 18.80
C ALA A 14 8.83 -33.77 17.70
N GLY A 15 7.54 -33.73 18.00
CA GLY A 15 6.70 -32.65 17.50
C GLY A 15 7.27 -31.33 18.03
N GLY A 16 7.88 -30.54 17.15
CA GLY A 16 8.51 -29.27 17.51
C GLY A 16 7.50 -28.26 18.08
N PRO A 17 7.97 -27.24 18.83
CA PRO A 17 7.14 -26.21 19.47
C PRO A 17 6.31 -25.35 18.49
N TYR A 18 6.48 -25.54 17.18
CA TYR A 18 5.73 -24.87 16.11
C TYR A 18 4.30 -25.41 15.91
N HIS A 19 3.91 -26.51 16.57
CA HIS A 19 2.55 -27.03 16.49
C HIS A 19 1.53 -26.31 17.40
N ARG A 20 1.93 -25.24 18.10
CA ARG A 20 1.01 -24.45 18.92
C ARG A 20 0.17 -23.51 18.05
N ARG A 21 -0.94 -24.03 17.56
CA ARG A 21 -2.23 -23.32 17.45
C ARG A 21 -2.17 -22.00 16.66
N ILE A 22 -2.00 -22.10 15.35
CA ILE A 22 -2.80 -21.27 14.45
C ILE A 22 -4.14 -22.02 14.35
N ALA A 23 -4.94 -21.92 15.42
CA ALA A 23 -6.36 -21.93 15.17
C ALA A 23 -6.56 -20.65 14.37
N ASP A 24 -6.72 -20.79 13.06
CA ASP A 24 -7.37 -19.74 12.30
C ASP A 24 -8.68 -19.50 13.06
N PRO A 25 -8.89 -18.33 13.71
CA PRO A 25 -10.27 -17.98 13.97
C PRO A 25 -10.85 -17.89 12.57
N THR A 26 -11.63 -18.89 12.16
CA THR A 26 -12.61 -18.66 11.11
C THR A 26 -13.23 -17.33 11.47
N PRO A 27 -13.06 -16.26 10.68
CA PRO A 27 -13.59 -14.96 11.04
C PRO A 27 -15.05 -15.22 11.39
N ASP A 28 -15.48 -14.87 12.60
CA ASP A 28 -16.92 -14.77 12.85
C ASP A 28 -17.46 -13.99 11.65
N PRO A 29 -18.55 -14.45 10.99
CA PRO A 29 -19.07 -13.76 9.83
C PRO A 29 -19.24 -12.30 10.24
N LEU A 30 -18.35 -11.46 9.69
CA LEU A 30 -18.28 -10.07 10.02
C LEU A 30 -19.70 -9.54 9.84
N PRO A 31 -20.26 -8.79 10.82
CA PRO A 31 -21.53 -8.15 10.61
C PRO A 31 -21.47 -7.44 9.26
N PRO A 32 -22.52 -7.48 8.43
CA PRO A 32 -22.50 -7.06 7.02
C PRO A 32 -21.97 -5.63 6.79
N ASP A 33 -21.78 -4.86 7.85
CA ASP A 33 -21.31 -3.49 7.89
C ASP A 33 -19.84 -3.32 8.32
N ALA A 34 -19.09 -4.40 8.56
CA ALA A 34 -17.69 -4.32 8.95
C ALA A 34 -16.79 -4.05 7.74
N ALA A 35 -16.95 -2.87 7.16
CA ALA A 35 -16.06 -2.33 6.17
C ALA A 35 -14.65 -2.18 6.77
N ALA A 36 -13.63 -2.56 6.00
CA ALA A 36 -12.24 -2.27 6.35
C ALA A 36 -12.10 -0.78 6.70
N PRO A 37 -11.40 -0.43 7.80
CA PRO A 37 -11.24 0.96 8.21
C PRO A 37 -10.73 1.81 7.06
N LEU A 38 -11.56 2.76 6.65
CA LEU A 38 -11.25 3.70 5.60
C LEU A 38 -10.12 4.62 6.11
N PRO A 39 -8.97 4.79 5.40
CA PRO A 39 -7.93 5.73 5.80
C PRO A 39 -8.49 7.12 6.13
N SER A 40 -7.81 7.82 7.05
CA SER A 40 -8.32 9.06 7.63
C SER A 40 -8.75 10.05 6.53
N PRO A 41 -9.90 10.73 6.70
CA PRO A 41 -10.46 11.60 5.67
C PRO A 41 -9.51 12.76 5.35
N LEU A 42 -8.77 13.26 6.36
CA LEU A 42 -7.77 14.30 6.18
C LEU A 42 -6.61 13.83 5.29
N ALA A 43 -6.08 12.62 5.49
CA ALA A 43 -4.99 12.11 4.67
C ALA A 43 -5.38 11.99 3.20
N ARG A 44 -6.62 11.57 2.93
CA ARG A 44 -7.17 11.53 1.57
C ARG A 44 -7.33 12.92 0.96
N ALA A 45 -7.81 13.89 1.74
CA ALA A 45 -7.95 15.26 1.28
C ALA A 45 -6.59 15.88 0.92
N VAL A 46 -5.56 15.66 1.75
CA VAL A 46 -4.19 16.11 1.47
C VAL A 46 -3.64 15.42 0.22
N ALA A 47 -3.82 14.11 0.06
CA ALA A 47 -3.39 13.40 -1.13
C ALA A 47 -4.06 13.95 -2.41
N ALA A 48 -5.38 14.13 -2.39
CA ALA A 48 -6.12 14.70 -3.52
C ALA A 48 -5.63 16.13 -3.84
N PHE A 49 -5.41 16.95 -2.81
CA PHE A 49 -4.87 18.30 -2.97
C PHE A 49 -3.50 18.30 -3.66
N LEU A 50 -2.57 17.43 -3.21
CA LEU A 50 -1.24 17.33 -3.81
C LEU A 50 -1.29 16.86 -5.27
N ILE A 51 -2.19 15.94 -5.61
CA ILE A 51 -2.39 15.47 -7.00
C ILE A 51 -2.87 16.62 -7.90
N VAL A 52 -3.82 17.42 -7.42
CA VAL A 52 -4.35 18.58 -8.17
C VAL A 52 -3.25 19.63 -8.38
N VAL A 53 -2.50 19.96 -7.31
CA VAL A 53 -1.39 20.92 -7.39
C VAL A 53 -0.31 20.43 -8.35
N ALA A 54 0.05 19.14 -8.28
CA ALA A 54 1.01 18.53 -9.20
C ALA A 54 0.54 18.58 -10.66
N GLY A 55 -0.73 18.28 -10.92
CA GLY A 55 -1.32 18.39 -12.25
C GLY A 55 -1.30 19.83 -12.78
N LEU A 56 -1.63 20.82 -11.94
CA LEU A 56 -1.57 22.23 -12.31
C LEU A 56 -0.14 22.65 -12.69
N CYS A 57 0.85 22.30 -11.86
CA CYS A 57 2.25 22.56 -12.15
C CYS A 57 2.72 21.85 -13.44
N GLY A 58 2.37 20.58 -13.61
CA GLY A 58 2.71 19.81 -14.81
C GLY A 58 2.09 20.39 -16.08
N GLY A 59 0.85 20.88 -16.00
CA GLY A 59 0.17 21.53 -17.11
C GLY A 59 0.81 22.86 -17.50
N LEU A 60 1.21 23.68 -16.52
CA LEU A 60 1.95 24.92 -16.76
C LEU A 60 3.33 24.66 -17.40
N ILE A 61 4.03 23.60 -16.97
CA ILE A 61 5.29 23.20 -17.60
C ILE A 61 5.04 22.73 -19.04
N GLY A 62 4.02 21.89 -19.26
CA GLY A 62 3.64 21.42 -20.59
C GLY A 62 3.27 22.58 -21.52
N TYR A 63 2.51 23.56 -21.03
CA TYR A 63 2.24 24.81 -21.73
C TYR A 63 3.53 25.51 -22.15
N ALA A 64 4.41 25.83 -21.20
CA ALA A 64 5.61 26.61 -21.44
C ALA A 64 6.57 25.91 -22.42
N VAL A 65 6.71 24.59 -22.33
CA VAL A 65 7.55 23.81 -23.26
C VAL A 65 6.99 23.89 -24.67
N THR A 66 5.68 23.73 -24.85
CA THR A 66 5.08 23.71 -26.19
C THR A 66 5.01 25.11 -26.81
N ASP A 67 4.80 26.13 -25.99
CA ASP A 67 4.85 27.55 -26.38
C ASP A 67 6.24 27.93 -26.91
N LEU A 68 7.31 27.46 -26.26
CA LEU A 68 8.69 27.67 -26.73
C LEU A 68 9.01 26.99 -28.06
N GLN A 69 8.27 25.95 -28.42
CA GLN A 69 8.51 25.15 -29.62
C GLN A 69 7.72 25.66 -30.83
N CYS A 70 6.95 26.75 -30.69
CA CYS A 70 6.00 27.19 -31.71
C CYS A 70 6.14 28.66 -32.08
N ASP A 71 6.26 28.92 -33.39
CA ASP A 71 6.12 30.24 -34.00
C ASP A 71 4.78 30.30 -34.77
N GLY A 72 3.72 30.84 -34.16
CA GLY A 72 2.42 31.04 -34.81
C GLY A 72 1.23 30.38 -34.10
N ASP A 73 0.17 30.05 -34.86
CA ASP A 73 -1.06 29.49 -34.29
C ASP A 73 -0.91 27.97 -34.01
N CYS A 74 -0.51 27.67 -32.78
CA CYS A 74 -0.31 26.31 -32.28
C CYS A 74 -1.32 25.92 -31.19
N GLY A 75 -2.51 26.52 -31.16
CA GLY A 75 -3.47 26.32 -30.06
C GLY A 75 -3.75 24.84 -29.72
N LEU A 76 -3.85 23.98 -30.75
CA LEU A 76 -4.03 22.54 -30.56
C LEU A 76 -2.81 21.88 -29.91
N LEU A 77 -1.59 22.22 -30.36
CA LEU A 77 -0.35 21.64 -29.84
C LEU A 77 -0.12 22.08 -28.40
N ILE A 78 -0.33 23.37 -28.11
CA ILE A 78 -0.30 23.93 -26.75
C ILE A 78 -1.29 23.18 -25.86
N GLY A 79 -2.53 22.98 -26.33
CA GLY A 79 -3.55 22.21 -25.62
C GLY A 79 -3.09 20.79 -25.29
N ILE A 80 -2.52 20.07 -26.25
CA ILE A 80 -2.01 18.71 -26.05
C ILE A 80 -0.85 18.71 -25.04
N GLY A 81 0.09 19.63 -25.15
CA GLY A 81 1.23 19.73 -24.23
C GLY A 81 0.80 20.05 -22.81
N THR A 82 -0.15 20.97 -22.63
CA THR A 82 -0.75 21.27 -21.32
C THR A 82 -1.41 20.04 -20.71
N LEU A 83 -2.18 19.28 -21.50
CA LEU A 83 -2.93 18.13 -21.03
C LEU A 83 -2.00 16.97 -20.67
N LEU A 84 -1.03 16.65 -21.53
CA LEU A 84 -0.05 15.60 -21.28
C LEU A 84 0.81 15.92 -20.05
N GLY A 85 1.31 17.15 -19.93
CA GLY A 85 2.08 17.58 -18.77
C GLY A 85 1.30 17.44 -17.47
N ALA A 86 0.03 17.87 -17.46
CA ALA A 86 -0.85 17.74 -16.30
C ALA A 86 -1.12 16.28 -15.92
N VAL A 87 -1.46 15.42 -16.90
CA VAL A 87 -1.80 14.01 -16.66
C VAL A 87 -0.59 13.22 -16.15
N ILE A 88 0.60 13.42 -16.74
CA ILE A 88 1.81 12.71 -16.34
C ILE A 88 2.21 13.11 -14.91
N ALA A 89 2.22 14.41 -14.59
CA ALA A 89 2.57 14.90 -13.27
C ALA A 89 1.57 14.43 -12.20
N ALA A 90 0.26 14.58 -12.45
CA ALA A 90 -0.78 14.12 -11.56
C ALA A 90 -0.74 12.60 -11.36
N GLY A 91 -0.53 11.83 -12.44
CA GLY A 91 -0.40 10.38 -12.40
C GLY A 91 0.76 9.91 -11.53
N GLY A 92 1.94 10.52 -11.68
CA GLY A 92 3.11 10.21 -10.86
C GLY A 92 2.87 10.47 -9.37
N VAL A 93 2.31 11.63 -9.04
CA VAL A 93 2.00 11.98 -7.64
C VAL A 93 0.90 11.10 -7.06
N ALA A 94 -0.10 10.70 -7.86
CA ALA A 94 -1.14 9.78 -7.42
C ALA A 94 -0.58 8.42 -6.99
N VAL A 95 0.36 7.86 -7.77
CA VAL A 95 1.03 6.60 -7.42
C VAL A 95 1.79 6.75 -6.10
N VAL A 96 2.64 7.78 -5.98
CA VAL A 96 3.43 8.03 -4.76
C VAL A 96 2.52 8.23 -3.55
N ALA A 97 1.44 9.01 -3.68
CA ALA A 97 0.49 9.25 -2.60
C ALA A 97 -0.19 7.95 -2.14
N VAL A 98 -0.62 7.09 -3.07
CA VAL A 98 -1.19 5.78 -2.73
C VAL A 98 -0.17 4.90 -2.01
N LEU A 99 1.07 4.84 -2.49
CA LEU A 99 2.13 4.06 -1.85
C LEU A 99 2.44 4.57 -0.44
N ALA A 100 2.47 5.89 -0.23
CA ALA A 100 2.66 6.49 1.08
C ALA A 100 1.51 6.15 2.05
N LEU A 101 0.26 6.25 1.59
CA LEU A 101 -0.91 5.85 2.38
C LEU A 101 -0.88 4.36 2.74
N ARG A 102 -0.45 3.50 1.80
CA ARG A 102 -0.28 2.06 2.04
C ARG A 102 0.79 1.78 3.09
N ALA A 103 1.92 2.48 3.02
CA ALA A 103 2.99 2.34 4.00
C ALA A 103 2.53 2.73 5.41
N MET A 104 1.79 3.85 5.54
CA MET A 104 1.24 4.28 6.83
C MET A 104 0.22 3.29 7.40
N ALA A 105 -0.63 2.69 6.55
CA ALA A 105 -1.61 1.70 6.99
C ALA A 105 -0.94 0.40 7.50
N GLU A 106 0.16 -0.03 6.87
CA GLU A 106 0.91 -1.19 7.34
C GLU A 106 1.52 -0.93 8.72
N TRP A 107 2.10 0.25 8.93
CA TRP A 107 2.72 0.63 10.20
C TRP A 107 1.71 0.68 11.35
N ASP A 108 0.52 1.23 11.10
CA ASP A 108 -0.57 1.27 12.09
C ASP A 108 -0.97 -0.15 12.53
N SER A 109 -1.09 -1.07 11.56
CA SER A 109 -1.40 -2.47 11.83
C SER A 109 -0.33 -3.20 12.67
N VAL A 110 0.94 -2.78 12.58
CA VAL A 110 2.04 -3.33 13.40
C VAL A 110 1.99 -2.78 14.82
N GLN A 111 1.65 -1.51 14.99
CA GLN A 111 1.56 -0.86 16.31
C GLN A 111 0.43 -1.45 17.15
N GLU A 112 -0.74 -1.70 16.55
CA GLU A 112 -1.87 -2.31 17.25
C GLU A 112 -1.53 -3.73 17.77
N ARG A 113 -0.76 -4.51 17.00
CA ARG A 113 -0.29 -5.84 17.43
C ARG A 113 0.77 -5.78 18.55
N ARG A 114 1.48 -4.67 18.70
CA ARG A 114 2.50 -4.44 19.73
C ARG A 114 1.96 -3.83 21.03
N GLY A 115 0.63 -3.75 21.17
CA GLY A 115 -0.05 -3.15 22.33
C GLY A 115 0.45 -3.63 23.71
N PRO A 116 0.07 -2.89 24.78
CA PRO A 116 0.85 -2.53 26.00
C PRO A 116 1.41 -3.63 26.93
N GLY A 117 1.52 -4.88 26.51
CA GLY A 117 2.13 -5.99 27.27
C GLY A 117 3.59 -6.29 26.95
N ALA A 118 4.27 -5.45 26.14
CA ALA A 118 5.62 -5.69 25.63
C ALA A 118 6.73 -4.90 26.37
N THR A 119 6.59 -4.73 27.69
CA THR A 119 7.66 -4.23 28.58
C THR A 119 8.07 -5.30 29.58
#